data_AF-A2FKM5-F1
#
_entry.id   AF-A2FKM5-F1
#
_cell.length_a   1.000
_cell.length_b   1.000
_cell.length_c   1.000
_cell.angle_alpha   90.00
_cell.angle_beta   90.00
_cell.angle_gamma   90.00
#
_symmetry.space_group_name_H-M   'P 1'
#
loop_
_entity.id
_entity.type
_entity.pdbx_description
1 polymer ?
#
loop_
_entity_poly.entity_id
_entity_poly.type
_entity_poly.pdbx_seq_one_letter_code
_entity_poly.pdbx_strand_id
1 'polypeptide(L)'
;MSSSEQPKNENVCIYSDLKPIKVFEHPDQVSKFIWGVNSNNVIQIYSQIVELITAHKIIIEMVLHMIDIFSQIHVKDIKLFSELYQKISNTFSYIHEPKNKSLATLLHYKGFKFENFKPKMKEEKILNIYSTESPLYYIAWDKVDDLKSKFPNLDINEKIDYEITPLDYAIRNGSELCFNYLKNLGAKYTDNSEKYAVQGGNKDIFMQMIEDGKSFES
;
A
#
# COMPACT_ATOMS: atom_id res chain seq x y z
N MET A 1 -27.32 35.04 -28.67
CA MET A 1 -27.29 35.22 -27.20
C MET A 1 -28.35 34.29 -26.64
N SER A 2 -28.06 33.19 -25.97
CA SER A 2 -27.12 33.01 -24.87
C SER A 2 -26.42 31.65 -24.97
N SER A 3 -25.09 31.65 -24.95
CA SER A 3 -24.27 30.47 -24.72
C SER A 3 -24.27 30.16 -23.22
N SER A 4 -24.69 28.96 -22.85
CA SER A 4 -24.54 28.46 -21.48
C SER A 4 -23.08 28.06 -21.27
N GLU A 5 -22.31 28.93 -20.63
CA GLU A 5 -21.03 28.54 -20.04
C GLU A 5 -21.31 27.66 -18.83
N GLN A 6 -20.84 26.41 -18.88
CA GLN A 6 -20.72 25.58 -17.67
C GLN A 6 -19.58 26.17 -16.82
N PRO A 7 -19.76 26.29 -15.49
CA PRO A 7 -18.67 26.69 -14.63
C PRO A 7 -17.63 25.57 -14.60
N LYS A 8 -16.40 25.88 -15.03
CA LYS A 8 -15.23 25.05 -14.78
C LYS A 8 -15.05 24.93 -13.27
N ASN A 9 -15.13 23.71 -12.77
CA ASN A 9 -14.82 23.40 -11.37
C ASN A 9 -13.29 23.41 -11.19
N GLU A 10 -12.68 24.59 -11.26
CA GLU A 10 -11.27 24.82 -10.93
C GLU A 10 -11.15 24.97 -9.41
N ASN A 11 -11.23 23.85 -8.71
CA ASN A 11 -10.70 23.73 -7.35
C ASN A 11 -10.10 22.33 -7.17
N VAL A 12 -9.27 21.92 -8.14
CA VAL A 12 -8.27 20.89 -7.88
C VAL A 12 -7.24 21.53 -6.95
N CYS A 13 -7.46 21.41 -5.64
CA CYS A 13 -6.47 21.81 -4.66
C CYS A 13 -5.25 20.91 -4.88
N ILE A 14 -4.17 21.48 -5.42
CA ILE A 14 -2.91 20.77 -5.68
C ILE A 14 -2.23 20.55 -4.32
N TYR A 15 -2.64 19.49 -3.62
CA TYR A 15 -2.08 19.12 -2.32
C TYR A 15 -0.60 18.74 -2.38
N SER A 16 -0.01 18.55 -3.57
CA SER A 16 1.42 18.30 -3.73
C SER A 16 2.31 19.46 -3.28
N ASP A 17 1.74 20.66 -3.13
CA ASP A 17 2.49 21.87 -2.77
C ASP A 17 2.41 22.22 -1.27
N LEU A 18 1.62 21.46 -0.49
CA LEU A 18 1.56 21.65 0.96
C LEU A 18 2.88 21.21 1.59
N LYS A 19 3.63 22.18 2.11
CA LYS A 19 4.82 21.90 2.91
C LYS A 19 4.39 21.43 4.30
N PRO A 20 4.92 20.31 4.80
CA PRO A 20 4.75 19.96 6.20
C PRO A 20 5.19 21.11 7.11
N ILE A 21 4.50 21.28 8.24
CA ILE A 21 5.04 22.10 9.33
C ILE A 21 6.44 21.55 9.66
N LYS A 22 7.42 22.41 9.94
CA LYS A 22 8.85 22.06 10.08
C LYS A 22 9.13 20.79 10.91
N VAL A 23 8.32 20.52 11.94
CA VAL A 23 8.41 19.32 12.80
C VAL A 23 8.15 18.01 12.04
N PHE A 24 7.31 18.05 11.00
CA PHE A 24 6.92 16.91 10.18
C PHE A 24 7.68 16.80 8.85
N GLU A 25 8.62 17.71 8.57
CA GLU A 25 9.38 17.70 7.32
C GLU A 25 10.14 16.37 7.11
N HIS A 26 10.88 15.93 8.13
CA HIS A 26 11.63 14.67 8.06
C HIS A 26 10.74 13.43 8.20
N PRO A 27 9.74 13.39 9.10
CA PRO A 27 8.72 12.34 9.10
C PRO A 27 8.03 12.13 7.74
N ASP A 28 7.60 13.21 7.08
CA ASP A 28 6.97 13.16 5.74
C ASP A 28 7.94 12.65 4.67
N GLN A 29 9.19 13.11 4.73
CA GLN A 29 10.24 12.62 3.83
C GLN A 29 10.45 11.11 3.99
N VAL A 30 10.56 10.62 5.23
CA VAL A 30 10.72 9.19 5.52
C VAL A 30 9.49 8.40 5.11
N SER A 31 8.28 8.92 5.35
CA SER A 31 7.06 8.22 4.92
C SER A 31 7.00 8.07 3.40
N LYS A 32 7.41 9.09 2.64
CA LYS A 32 7.51 9.02 1.17
C LYS A 32 8.55 7.99 0.72
N PHE A 33 9.70 7.91 1.40
CA PHE A 33 10.70 6.89 1.10
C PHE A 33 10.17 5.49 1.35
N ILE A 34 9.55 5.24 2.51
CA ILE A 34 9.02 3.91 2.85
C ILE A 34 7.86 3.53 1.92
N TRP A 35 6.96 4.46 1.59
CA TRP A 35 5.87 4.22 0.64
C TRP A 35 6.37 3.81 -0.75
N GLY A 36 7.47 4.40 -1.20
CA GLY A 36 8.06 4.12 -2.51
C GLY A 36 8.99 2.91 -2.55
N VAL A 37 9.08 2.09 -1.49
CA VAL A 37 10.03 0.98 -1.44
C VAL A 37 9.68 -0.10 -2.46
N ASN A 38 10.70 -0.56 -3.19
CA ASN A 38 10.62 -1.68 -4.12
C ASN A 38 11.98 -2.40 -4.19
N SER A 39 12.04 -3.48 -4.97
CA SER A 39 13.26 -4.29 -5.13
C SER A 39 14.46 -3.51 -5.68
N ASN A 40 14.22 -2.40 -6.41
CA ASN A 40 15.27 -1.66 -7.10
C ASN A 40 15.87 -0.54 -6.24
N ASN A 41 15.14 -0.03 -5.26
CA ASN A 41 15.54 1.15 -4.48
C ASN A 41 15.70 0.90 -2.97
N VAL A 42 15.41 -0.30 -2.45
CA VAL A 42 15.46 -0.60 -1.01
C VAL A 42 16.82 -0.25 -0.37
N ILE A 43 17.93 -0.43 -1.08
CA ILE A 43 19.28 -0.09 -0.58
C ILE A 43 19.46 1.43 -0.47
N GLN A 44 19.00 2.17 -1.48
CA GLN A 44 19.07 3.64 -1.47
C GLN A 44 18.20 4.22 -0.35
N ILE A 45 16.96 3.75 -0.24
CA ILE A 45 16.01 4.17 0.81
C ILE A 45 16.61 3.89 2.20
N TYR A 46 17.19 2.70 2.40
CA TYR A 46 17.88 2.37 3.63
C TYR A 46 18.96 3.41 3.98
N SER A 47 19.86 3.74 3.03
CA SER A 47 20.93 4.71 3.26
C SER A 47 20.39 6.10 3.62
N GLN A 48 19.35 6.57 2.93
CA GLN A 48 18.71 7.86 3.20
C GLN A 48 18.07 7.91 4.59
N ILE A 49 17.39 6.84 5.01
CA ILE A 49 16.79 6.75 6.34
C ILE A 49 17.88 6.74 7.43
N VAL A 50 18.95 5.97 7.24
CA VAL A 50 20.08 5.91 8.17
C VAL A 50 20.74 7.28 8.36
N GLU A 51 20.91 8.03 7.27
CA GLU A 51 21.44 9.40 7.33
C GLU A 51 20.56 10.30 8.19
N LEU A 52 19.23 10.24 8.00
CA LEU A 52 18.28 11.06 8.77
C LEU A 52 18.28 10.69 10.26
N ILE A 53 18.35 9.41 10.61
CA ILE A 53 18.45 8.96 12.01
C ILE A 53 19.77 9.43 12.63
N THR A 54 20.89 9.23 11.93
CA THR A 54 22.23 9.60 12.42
C THR A 54 22.39 11.12 12.58
N ALA A 55 21.74 11.90 11.73
CA ALA A 55 21.69 13.36 11.84
C ALA A 55 20.70 13.85 12.92
N HIS A 56 20.08 12.95 13.70
CA HIS A 56 19.06 13.23 14.72
C HIS A 56 17.84 14.01 14.17
N LYS A 57 17.56 13.86 12.87
CA LYS A 57 16.41 14.49 12.19
C LYS A 57 15.11 13.71 12.41
N ILE A 58 15.23 12.42 12.73
CA ILE A 58 14.12 11.54 13.10
C ILE A 58 14.61 10.48 14.09
N ILE A 59 13.73 10.04 14.99
CA ILE A 59 14.03 8.95 15.92
C ILE A 59 13.73 7.59 15.27
N ILE A 60 14.56 6.59 15.58
CA ILE A 60 14.41 5.23 15.02
C ILE A 60 13.04 4.60 15.29
N GLU A 61 12.47 4.84 16.47
CA GLU A 61 11.16 4.29 16.86
C GLU A 61 10.06 4.70 15.87
N MET A 62 10.08 5.96 15.45
CA MET A 62 9.12 6.50 14.49
C MET A 62 9.29 5.85 13.11
N VAL A 63 10.52 5.64 12.66
CA VAL A 63 10.81 4.98 11.38
C VAL A 63 10.29 3.54 11.39
N LEU A 64 10.60 2.76 12.43
CA LEU A 64 10.13 1.37 12.54
C LEU A 64 8.61 1.30 12.67
N HIS A 65 7.99 2.26 13.35
CA HIS A 65 6.53 2.36 13.42
C HIS A 65 5.89 2.66 12.06
N MET A 66 6.49 3.55 11.26
CA MET A 66 6.02 3.82 9.89
C MET A 66 6.14 2.58 9.01
N ILE A 67 7.27 1.84 9.07
CA ILE A 67 7.41 0.58 8.33
C ILE A 67 6.35 -0.44 8.76
N ASP A 68 6.07 -0.55 10.05
CA ASP A 68 5.00 -1.42 10.57
C ASP A 68 3.62 -1.04 10.02
N ILE A 69 3.27 0.26 9.98
CA ILE A 69 2.01 0.73 9.38
C ILE A 69 1.96 0.41 7.88
N PHE A 70 3.00 0.78 7.12
CA PHE A 70 2.99 0.57 5.67
C PHE A 70 2.95 -0.90 5.28
N SER A 71 3.58 -1.77 6.08
CA SER A 71 3.51 -3.22 5.88
C SER A 71 2.10 -3.80 6.02
N GLN A 72 1.18 -3.12 6.71
CA GLN A 72 -0.22 -3.53 6.82
C GLN A 72 -1.04 -3.08 5.60
N ILE A 73 -0.63 -1.97 4.99
CA ILE A 73 -1.30 -1.38 3.82
C ILE A 73 -0.85 -2.12 2.56
N HIS A 74 0.46 -2.26 2.35
CA HIS A 74 1.09 -2.88 1.18
C HIS A 74 1.55 -4.30 1.50
N VAL A 75 0.57 -5.17 1.73
CA VAL A 75 0.83 -6.56 2.13
C VAL A 75 1.71 -7.30 1.12
N LYS A 76 1.58 -7.02 -0.19
CA LYS A 76 2.38 -7.66 -1.26
C LYS A 76 3.89 -7.40 -1.12
N ASP A 77 4.26 -6.30 -0.49
CA ASP A 77 5.65 -5.86 -0.30
C ASP A 77 6.19 -6.20 1.11
N ILE A 78 5.46 -7.02 1.88
CA ILE A 78 5.82 -7.41 3.26
C ILE A 78 7.26 -7.95 3.38
N LYS A 79 7.75 -8.63 2.34
CA LYS A 79 9.13 -9.10 2.27
C LYS A 79 10.12 -7.94 2.28
N LEU A 80 9.92 -6.93 1.44
CA LEU A 80 10.78 -5.76 1.35
C LEU A 80 10.74 -4.96 2.65
N PHE A 81 9.56 -4.78 3.24
CA PHE A 81 9.45 -4.14 4.56
C PHE A 81 10.21 -4.91 5.64
N SER A 82 10.16 -6.25 5.63
CA SER A 82 10.92 -7.07 6.59
C SER A 82 12.44 -6.90 6.42
N GLU A 83 12.93 -6.75 5.20
CA GLU A 83 14.35 -6.51 4.91
C GLU A 83 14.78 -5.12 5.35
N LEU A 84 13.99 -4.09 5.03
CA LEU A 84 14.25 -2.72 5.43
C LEU A 84 14.23 -2.57 6.97
N TYR A 85 13.19 -3.11 7.61
CA TYR A 85 13.04 -3.12 9.07
C TYR A 85 14.24 -3.79 9.74
N GLN A 86 14.61 -4.99 9.27
CA GLN A 86 15.74 -5.74 9.83
C GLN A 86 17.06 -4.97 9.68
N LYS A 87 17.34 -4.41 8.50
CA LYS A 87 18.58 -3.64 8.26
C LYS A 87 18.69 -2.44 9.19
N ILE A 88 17.62 -1.64 9.31
CA ILE A 88 17.61 -0.48 10.21
C ILE A 88 17.77 -0.91 11.66
N SER A 89 16.99 -1.90 12.10
CA SER A 89 17.05 -2.41 13.48
C SER A 89 18.46 -2.89 13.86
N ASN A 90 19.11 -3.64 12.97
CA ASN A 90 20.48 -4.13 13.19
C ASN A 90 21.50 -3.00 13.26
N THR A 91 21.42 -2.03 12.36
CA THR A 91 22.37 -0.90 12.30
C THR A 91 22.39 -0.07 13.59
N PHE A 92 21.23 0.10 14.22
CA PHE A 92 21.10 0.88 15.44
C PHE A 92 20.93 0.02 16.70
N SER A 93 21.06 -1.30 16.59
CA SER A 93 20.83 -2.27 17.69
C SER A 93 19.51 -2.06 18.43
N TYR A 94 18.46 -1.63 17.71
CA TYR A 94 17.16 -1.34 18.27
C TYR A 94 16.14 -2.36 17.75
N ILE A 95 15.65 -3.23 18.62
CA ILE A 95 14.73 -4.31 18.27
C ILE A 95 13.41 -4.07 19.01
N HIS A 96 12.34 -3.84 18.24
CA HIS A 96 10.98 -3.69 18.74
C HIS A 96 10.06 -4.66 18.00
N GLU A 97 9.06 -5.24 18.69
CA GLU A 97 8.08 -6.09 18.01
C GLU A 97 7.11 -5.21 17.20
N PRO A 98 6.99 -5.38 15.87
CA PRO A 98 5.97 -4.69 15.11
C PRO A 98 4.57 -5.23 15.42
N LYS A 99 3.54 -4.38 15.34
CA LYS A 99 2.15 -4.79 15.56
C LYS A 99 1.64 -5.68 14.42
N ASN A 100 2.12 -5.49 13.20
CA ASN A 100 1.82 -6.38 12.09
C ASN A 100 2.41 -7.78 12.35
N LYS A 101 1.54 -8.75 12.61
CA LYS A 101 1.94 -10.12 12.94
C LYS A 101 2.64 -10.84 11.79
N SER A 102 2.35 -10.51 10.54
CA SER A 102 3.07 -11.05 9.39
C SER A 102 4.51 -10.53 9.37
N LEU A 103 4.70 -9.23 9.58
CA LEU A 103 6.03 -8.62 9.68
C LEU A 103 6.83 -9.19 10.87
N ALA A 104 6.21 -9.26 12.06
CA ALA A 104 6.83 -9.85 13.24
C ALA A 104 7.26 -11.30 13.02
N THR A 105 6.42 -12.09 12.33
CA THR A 105 6.72 -13.48 12.00
C THR A 105 7.91 -13.60 11.04
N LEU A 106 7.98 -12.77 9.99
CA LEU A 106 9.14 -12.76 9.08
C LEU A 106 10.43 -12.36 9.80
N LEU A 107 10.38 -11.33 10.65
CA LEU A 107 11.53 -10.91 11.46
C LEU A 107 11.97 -12.02 12.42
N HIS A 108 11.03 -12.76 13.00
CA HIS A 108 11.33 -13.91 13.84
C HIS A 108 12.07 -15.02 13.08
N TYR A 109 11.61 -15.38 11.89
CA TYR A 109 12.32 -16.36 11.03
C TYR A 109 13.70 -15.86 10.59
N LYS A 110 13.88 -14.54 10.50
CA LYS A 110 15.17 -13.89 10.26
C LYS A 110 16.07 -13.78 11.51
N GLY A 111 15.66 -14.34 12.66
CA GLY A 111 16.45 -14.47 13.88
C GLY A 111 16.13 -13.46 14.99
N PHE A 112 15.15 -12.56 14.80
CA PHE A 112 14.73 -11.65 15.87
C PHE A 112 13.94 -12.40 16.96
N LYS A 113 14.19 -12.03 18.21
CA LYS A 113 13.48 -12.59 19.37
C LYS A 113 12.63 -11.48 19.99
N PHE A 114 11.34 -11.72 20.06
CA PHE A 114 10.39 -10.84 20.73
C PHE A 114 9.83 -11.56 21.96
N GLU A 115 9.59 -10.81 23.03
CA GLU A 115 9.10 -11.37 24.28
C GLU A 115 7.69 -11.95 24.07
N ASN A 116 7.45 -13.18 24.54
CA ASN A 116 6.15 -13.86 24.44
C ASN A 116 5.59 -14.06 23.01
N PHE A 117 6.38 -13.79 21.98
CA PHE A 117 5.98 -13.99 20.59
C PHE A 117 6.24 -15.42 20.14
N LYS A 118 5.22 -16.05 19.54
CA LYS A 118 5.36 -17.32 18.83
C LYS A 118 4.69 -17.19 17.46
N PRO A 119 5.39 -17.54 16.36
CA PRO A 119 4.80 -17.48 15.03
C PRO A 119 3.64 -18.46 14.92
N LYS A 120 2.48 -17.97 14.47
CA LYS A 120 1.28 -18.80 14.21
C LYS A 120 1.16 -19.22 12.75
N MET A 121 1.97 -18.64 11.87
CA MET A 121 1.96 -18.86 10.43
C MET A 121 3.37 -19.22 9.96
N LYS A 122 3.46 -20.07 8.93
CA LYS A 122 4.73 -20.39 8.27
C LYS A 122 5.16 -19.21 7.39
N GLU A 123 6.47 -19.00 7.27
CA GLU A 123 7.07 -17.98 6.41
C GLU A 123 6.53 -18.04 4.97
N GLU A 124 6.51 -19.23 4.37
CA GLU A 124 6.02 -19.46 3.00
C GLU A 124 4.58 -18.97 2.79
N LYS A 125 3.71 -19.11 3.80
CA LYS A 125 2.32 -18.63 3.71
C LYS A 125 2.22 -17.10 3.74
N ILE A 126 3.13 -16.45 4.46
CA ILE A 126 3.19 -14.98 4.53
C ILE A 126 3.75 -14.41 3.24
N LEU A 127 4.70 -15.10 2.61
CA LEU A 127 5.28 -14.67 1.34
C LEU A 127 4.35 -14.96 0.16
N ASN A 128 3.57 -16.04 0.23
CA ASN A 128 2.56 -16.42 -0.77
C ASN A 128 1.15 -16.05 -0.30
N ILE A 129 0.92 -14.74 -0.13
CA ILE A 129 -0.29 -14.18 0.50
C ILE A 129 -1.57 -14.59 -0.25
N TYR A 130 -1.47 -14.79 -1.56
CA TYR A 130 -2.58 -15.20 -2.41
C TYR A 130 -2.24 -16.49 -3.15
N SER A 131 -3.16 -17.44 -3.09
CA SER A 131 -3.12 -18.63 -3.94
C SER A 131 -3.22 -18.22 -5.41
N THR A 132 -2.45 -18.88 -6.29
CA THR A 132 -2.61 -18.73 -7.75
C THR A 132 -3.94 -19.26 -8.27
N GLU A 133 -4.74 -19.89 -7.41
CA GLU A 133 -6.11 -20.31 -7.69
C GLU A 133 -7.15 -19.25 -7.26
N SER A 134 -6.71 -18.13 -6.68
CA SER A 134 -7.59 -17.01 -6.32
C SER A 134 -7.47 -15.87 -7.34
N PRO A 135 -8.59 -15.24 -7.76
CA PRO A 135 -8.56 -14.03 -8.58
C PRO A 135 -7.76 -12.89 -7.93
N LEU A 136 -7.73 -12.82 -6.60
CA LEU A 136 -6.99 -11.79 -5.85
C LEU A 136 -5.50 -11.81 -6.17
N TYR A 137 -4.90 -12.97 -6.43
CA TYR A 137 -3.50 -13.06 -6.84
C TYR A 137 -3.25 -12.26 -8.12
N TYR A 138 -4.10 -12.47 -9.14
CA TYR A 138 -3.93 -11.83 -10.44
C TYR A 138 -4.19 -10.32 -10.37
N ILE A 139 -5.20 -9.92 -9.59
CA ILE A 139 -5.49 -8.51 -9.37
C ILE A 139 -4.34 -7.83 -8.62
N ALA A 140 -3.80 -8.43 -7.55
CA ALA A 140 -2.71 -7.84 -6.76
C ALA A 140 -1.45 -7.54 -7.58
N TRP A 141 -1.18 -8.39 -8.59
CA TRP A 141 -0.05 -8.29 -9.49
C TRP A 141 -0.38 -7.63 -10.83
N ASP A 142 -1.58 -7.06 -10.95
CA ASP A 142 -2.12 -6.40 -12.15
C ASP A 142 -2.04 -7.23 -13.45
N LYS A 143 -2.23 -8.55 -13.33
CA LYS A 143 -2.15 -9.53 -14.42
C LYS A 143 -3.51 -9.74 -15.10
N VAL A 144 -3.99 -8.69 -15.76
CA VAL A 144 -5.37 -8.64 -16.31
C VAL A 144 -5.66 -9.75 -17.33
N ASP A 145 -4.69 -10.13 -18.17
CA ASP A 145 -4.90 -11.15 -19.20
C ASP A 145 -4.97 -12.57 -18.62
N ASP A 146 -4.15 -12.86 -17.61
CA ASP A 146 -4.21 -14.11 -16.86
C ASP A 146 -5.53 -14.20 -16.07
N LEU A 147 -5.98 -13.09 -15.48
CA LEU A 147 -7.26 -13.00 -14.76
C LEU A 147 -8.43 -13.37 -15.69
N LYS A 148 -8.49 -12.76 -16.88
CA LYS A 148 -9.51 -13.04 -17.90
C LYS A 148 -9.51 -14.50 -18.34
N SER A 149 -8.32 -15.06 -18.56
CA SER A 149 -8.14 -16.42 -19.06
C SER A 149 -8.56 -17.46 -18.03
N LYS A 150 -8.16 -17.28 -16.76
CA LYS A 150 -8.41 -18.26 -15.69
C LYS A 150 -9.80 -18.12 -15.05
N PHE A 151 -10.36 -16.92 -14.99
CA PHE A 151 -11.63 -16.65 -14.33
C PHE A 151 -12.62 -15.95 -15.29
N PRO A 152 -12.99 -16.58 -16.41
CA PRO A 152 -13.87 -15.96 -17.41
C PRO A 152 -15.28 -15.66 -16.88
N ASN A 153 -15.69 -16.34 -15.81
CA ASN A 153 -16.99 -16.19 -15.15
C ASN A 153 -16.87 -15.55 -13.76
N LEU A 154 -15.84 -14.74 -13.52
CA LEU A 154 -15.67 -14.02 -12.25
C LEU A 154 -16.89 -13.14 -11.98
N ASP A 155 -17.55 -13.33 -10.84
CA ASP A 155 -18.53 -12.36 -10.36
C ASP A 155 -17.79 -11.10 -9.88
N ILE A 156 -17.98 -10.00 -10.61
CA ILE A 156 -17.28 -8.74 -10.37
C ILE A 156 -17.83 -7.94 -9.19
N ASN A 157 -19.03 -8.27 -8.70
CA ASN A 157 -19.70 -7.56 -7.61
C ASN A 157 -19.75 -8.39 -6.32
N GLU A 158 -19.57 -9.70 -6.40
CA GLU A 158 -19.45 -10.55 -5.22
C GLU A 158 -18.10 -10.33 -4.52
N LYS A 159 -18.10 -10.42 -3.18
CA LYS A 159 -16.88 -10.34 -2.39
C LYS A 159 -16.12 -11.66 -2.48
N ILE A 160 -14.84 -11.59 -2.85
CA ILE A 160 -13.95 -12.74 -2.76
C ILE A 160 -13.59 -12.95 -1.29
N ASP A 161 -13.65 -14.21 -0.85
CA ASP A 161 -13.42 -14.63 0.54
C ASP A 161 -14.30 -13.88 1.58
N TYR A 162 -15.46 -13.38 1.15
CA TYR A 162 -16.42 -12.58 1.94
C TYR A 162 -15.89 -11.22 2.43
N GLU A 163 -14.69 -10.80 2.02
CA GLU A 163 -14.04 -9.59 2.54
C GLU A 163 -14.15 -8.39 1.60
N ILE A 164 -13.80 -8.56 0.32
CA ILE A 164 -13.58 -7.43 -0.61
C ILE A 164 -14.03 -7.77 -2.04
N THR A 165 -14.58 -6.78 -2.76
CA THR A 165 -14.92 -6.95 -4.17
C THR A 165 -13.66 -6.94 -5.05
N PRO A 166 -13.68 -7.56 -6.24
CA PRO A 166 -12.59 -7.47 -7.19
C PRO A 166 -12.15 -6.04 -7.49
N LEU A 167 -13.12 -5.12 -7.67
CA LEU A 167 -12.82 -3.72 -8.00
C LEU A 167 -12.14 -3.01 -6.83
N ASP A 168 -12.68 -3.12 -5.61
CA ASP A 168 -12.06 -2.54 -4.42
C ASP A 168 -10.65 -3.08 -4.19
N TYR A 169 -10.44 -4.35 -4.49
CA TYR A 169 -9.15 -4.97 -4.35
C TYR A 169 -8.14 -4.47 -5.40
N ALA A 170 -8.58 -4.21 -6.64
CA ALA A 170 -7.77 -3.55 -7.66
C ALA A 170 -7.40 -2.12 -7.23
N ILE A 171 -8.36 -1.36 -6.72
CA ILE A 171 -8.16 0.00 -6.20
C ILE A 171 -7.13 0.00 -5.07
N ARG A 172 -7.30 -0.88 -4.07
CA ARG A 172 -6.41 -1.00 -2.90
C ARG A 172 -4.96 -1.30 -3.27
N ASN A 173 -4.75 -2.07 -4.33
CA ASN A 173 -3.39 -2.48 -4.75
C ASN A 173 -2.78 -1.56 -5.82
N GLY A 174 -3.53 -0.56 -6.30
CA GLY A 174 -3.10 0.32 -7.38
C GLY A 174 -3.03 -0.38 -8.74
N SER A 175 -3.80 -1.45 -8.94
CA SER A 175 -3.77 -2.33 -10.11
C SER A 175 -4.61 -1.76 -11.25
N GLU A 176 -4.01 -0.88 -12.03
CA GLU A 176 -4.70 -0.05 -13.02
C GLU A 176 -5.35 -0.85 -14.15
N LEU A 177 -4.65 -1.87 -14.69
CA LEU A 177 -5.19 -2.67 -15.80
C LEU A 177 -6.41 -3.48 -15.36
N CYS A 178 -6.32 -4.09 -14.18
CA CYS A 178 -7.43 -4.83 -13.57
C CYS A 178 -8.58 -3.90 -13.19
N PHE A 179 -8.30 -2.72 -12.64
CA PHE A 179 -9.28 -1.70 -12.33
C PHE A 179 -10.08 -1.30 -13.57
N ASN A 180 -9.40 -0.94 -14.66
CA ASN A 180 -10.02 -0.54 -15.92
C ASN A 180 -10.88 -1.68 -16.50
N TYR A 181 -10.37 -2.91 -16.49
CA TYR A 181 -11.11 -4.08 -16.94
C TYR A 181 -12.40 -4.31 -16.12
N LEU A 182 -12.30 -4.31 -14.79
CA LEU A 182 -13.44 -4.57 -13.90
C LEU A 182 -14.49 -3.45 -14.00
N LYS A 183 -14.07 -2.18 -14.09
CA LYS A 183 -15.00 -1.06 -14.33
C LYS A 183 -15.71 -1.18 -15.67
N ASN A 184 -15.01 -1.59 -16.73
CA ASN A 184 -15.61 -1.79 -18.06
C ASN A 184 -16.64 -2.94 -18.07
N LEU A 185 -16.52 -3.91 -17.17
CA LEU A 185 -17.53 -4.95 -16.97
C LEU A 185 -18.74 -4.46 -16.14
N GLY A 186 -18.71 -3.24 -15.61
CA GLY A 186 -19.78 -2.66 -14.82
C GLY A 186 -19.68 -2.91 -13.31
N ALA A 187 -18.48 -3.21 -12.80
CA ALA A 187 -18.24 -3.32 -11.36
C ALA A 187 -18.50 -1.97 -10.68
N LYS A 188 -19.09 -2.00 -9.48
CA LYS A 188 -19.46 -0.79 -8.74
C LYS A 188 -18.50 -0.52 -7.58
N TYR A 189 -18.26 0.76 -7.33
CA TYR A 189 -17.63 1.21 -6.10
C TYR A 189 -18.48 0.83 -4.87
N THR A 190 -17.80 0.58 -3.76
CA THR A 190 -18.41 0.43 -2.44
C THR A 190 -18.11 1.65 -1.57
N ASP A 191 -18.60 1.64 -0.34
CA ASP A 191 -18.34 2.69 0.66
C ASP A 191 -16.88 2.72 1.13
N ASN A 192 -16.07 1.70 0.79
CA ASN A 192 -14.66 1.63 1.15
C ASN A 192 -13.72 2.01 0.00
N SER A 193 -14.23 2.18 -1.23
CA SER A 193 -13.39 2.39 -2.41
C SER A 193 -12.49 3.61 -2.27
N GLU A 194 -12.99 4.70 -1.69
CA GLU A 194 -12.25 5.95 -1.50
C GLU A 194 -11.06 5.75 -0.55
N LYS A 195 -11.30 5.06 0.57
CA LYS A 195 -10.24 4.66 1.50
C LYS A 195 -9.19 3.78 0.81
N TYR A 196 -9.63 2.85 -0.02
CA TYR A 196 -8.72 1.98 -0.77
C TYR A 196 -7.91 2.73 -1.81
N ALA A 197 -8.46 3.76 -2.46
CA ALA A 197 -7.71 4.52 -3.47
C ALA A 197 -6.56 5.30 -2.83
N VAL A 198 -6.80 5.86 -1.63
CA VAL A 198 -5.73 6.50 -0.83
C VAL A 198 -4.66 5.47 -0.46
N GLN A 199 -5.05 4.25 -0.08
CA GLN A 199 -4.11 3.17 0.26
C GLN A 199 -3.33 2.63 -0.96
N GLY A 200 -3.97 2.57 -2.13
CA GLY A 200 -3.34 2.10 -3.36
C GLY A 200 -2.33 3.10 -3.91
N GLY A 201 -2.57 4.40 -3.70
CA GLY A 201 -1.65 5.47 -4.11
C GLY A 201 -1.43 5.57 -5.62
N ASN A 202 -2.23 4.87 -6.43
CA ASN A 202 -2.22 5.00 -7.88
C ASN A 202 -3.01 6.26 -8.26
N LYS A 203 -2.31 7.24 -8.85
CA LYS A 203 -2.88 8.55 -9.19
C LYS A 203 -3.95 8.44 -10.27
N ASP A 204 -3.79 7.56 -11.25
CA ASP A 204 -4.71 7.44 -12.37
C ASP A 204 -6.06 6.86 -11.91
N ILE A 205 -6.02 5.83 -11.05
CA ILE A 205 -7.22 5.31 -10.37
C ILE A 205 -7.89 6.41 -9.53
N PHE A 206 -7.10 7.14 -8.74
CA PHE A 206 -7.61 8.18 -7.86
C PHE A 206 -8.32 9.30 -8.64
N MET A 207 -7.68 9.79 -9.71
CA MET A 207 -8.26 10.83 -10.58
C MET A 207 -9.52 10.33 -11.28
N GLN A 208 -9.50 9.09 -11.78
CA GLN A 208 -10.66 8.50 -12.43
C GLN A 208 -11.86 8.38 -11.48
N MET A 209 -11.63 8.06 -10.20
CA MET A 209 -12.71 8.01 -9.20
C MET A 209 -13.34 9.38 -8.93
N ILE A 210 -12.54 10.45 -8.95
CA ILE A 210 -13.05 11.83 -8.84
C ILE A 210 -13.92 12.17 -10.06
N GLU A 211 -13.47 11.82 -11.27
CA GLU A 211 -14.24 12.02 -12.50
C GLU A 211 -15.57 11.26 -12.50
N ASP A 212 -15.59 10.07 -11.88
CA ASP A 212 -16.81 9.28 -11.68
C ASP A 212 -17.72 9.83 -10.56
N GLY A 213 -17.35 10.94 -9.92
CA GLY A 213 -18.14 11.63 -8.91
C GLY A 213 -17.91 11.17 -7.47
N LYS A 214 -16.82 10.42 -7.18
CA LYS A 214 -16.44 10.12 -5.80
C LYS A 214 -15.82 11.33 -5.12
N SER A 215 -16.13 11.50 -3.83
CA SER A 215 -15.57 12.54 -2.97
C SER A 215 -14.64 11.93 -1.93
N PHE A 216 -13.52 12.61 -1.68
CA PHE A 216 -12.51 12.22 -0.69
C PHE A 216 -12.49 13.20 0.50
N GLU A 217 -13.55 13.99 0.65
CA GLU A 217 -13.75 14.87 1.81
C GLU A 217 -14.16 14.01 3.01
N SER A 218 -13.17 13.67 3.85
CA SER A 218 -13.35 13.02 5.15
C SER A 218 -13.28 14.03 6.29
#